data_AF-A0A516NVF0-F1
#
_entry.id   AF-A0A516NVF0-F1
#
_cell.length_a   1.000
_cell.length_b   1.000
_cell.length_c   1.000
_cell.angle_alpha   90.00
_cell.angle_beta   90.00
_cell.angle_gamma   90.00
#
_symmetry.space_group_name_H-M   'P 1'
#
loop_
_entity.id
_entity.type
_entity.pdbx_description
1 polymer ?
#
loop_
_entity_poly.entity_id
_entity_poly.type
_entity_poly.pdbx_seq_one_letter_code
_entity_poly.pdbx_strand_id
1 'polypeptide(L)'
;MPSRRSAKNSLSDSDIRQLAAAVDAGRSPTVWFTADAVGIEEGRSGKVVAVADPGEPDFLHVRPAGSGDTLAFSPTELTLTRPRRNPPRASR
;
A
#
# COMPACT_ATOMS: atom_id res chain seq x y z
N MET A 1 3.21 -23.63 1.20
CA MET A 1 2.17 -22.94 1.99
C MET A 1 1.56 -21.83 1.14
N PRO A 2 0.25 -21.82 0.85
CA PRO A 2 -0.34 -20.75 0.05
C PRO A 2 -0.73 -19.57 0.94
N SER A 3 -0.17 -18.40 0.65
CA SER A 3 -0.52 -17.12 1.26
C SER A 3 -2.03 -16.93 1.25
N ARG A 4 -2.57 -16.73 2.44
CA ARG A 4 -3.98 -16.44 2.66
C ARG A 4 -4.27 -15.15 1.90
N ARG A 5 -5.07 -15.25 0.81
CA ARG A 5 -5.63 -14.10 0.09
C ARG A 5 -6.51 -13.33 1.08
N SER A 6 -5.92 -12.42 1.84
CA SER A 6 -6.65 -11.49 2.69
C SER A 6 -7.52 -10.63 1.79
N ALA A 7 -8.75 -10.41 2.23
CA ALA A 7 -9.86 -9.96 1.42
C ALA A 7 -9.57 -8.61 0.75
N LYS A 8 -9.36 -8.68 -0.57
CA LYS A 8 -9.68 -7.68 -1.61
C LYS A 8 -9.47 -6.23 -1.16
N ASN A 9 -8.23 -5.78 -1.32
CA ASN A 9 -7.80 -4.40 -1.57
C ASN A 9 -6.98 -3.70 -0.47
N SER A 10 -6.76 -4.26 0.72
CA SER A 10 -5.88 -3.66 1.74
C SER A 10 -4.70 -4.55 2.14
N LEU A 11 -3.66 -3.95 2.75
CA LEU A 11 -2.53 -4.69 3.33
C LEU A 11 -2.95 -5.39 4.62
N SER A 12 -2.57 -6.67 4.76
CA SER A 12 -2.73 -7.40 6.01
C SER A 12 -1.51 -7.24 6.94
N ASP A 13 -1.65 -7.55 8.23
CA ASP A 13 -0.54 -7.50 9.21
C ASP A 13 0.69 -8.30 8.77
N SER A 14 0.47 -9.45 8.13
CA SER A 14 1.57 -10.25 7.58
C SER A 14 2.26 -9.56 6.40
N ASP A 15 1.50 -8.86 5.55
CA ASP A 15 2.05 -8.11 4.42
C ASP A 15 2.88 -6.93 4.92
N ILE A 16 2.36 -6.20 5.92
CA ILE A 16 3.07 -5.12 6.61
C ILE A 16 4.42 -5.60 7.16
N ARG A 17 4.43 -6.72 7.89
CA ARG A 17 5.67 -7.29 8.44
C ARG A 17 6.66 -7.68 7.35
N GLN A 18 6.17 -8.20 6.22
CA GLN A 18 7.02 -8.50 5.06
C GLN A 18 7.57 -7.24 4.40
N LEU A 19 6.77 -6.19 4.28
CA LEU A 19 7.20 -4.89 3.76
C LEU A 19 8.29 -4.28 4.66
N ALA A 20 8.07 -4.28 5.98
CA ALA A 20 9.04 -3.80 6.96
C ALA A 20 10.37 -4.56 6.86
N ALA A 21 10.33 -5.90 6.84
CA ALA A 21 11.52 -6.72 6.70
C ALA A 21 12.24 -6.49 5.36
N ALA A 22 11.49 -6.27 4.27
CA ALA A 22 12.08 -5.97 2.97
C ALA A 22 12.78 -4.61 2.96
N VAL A 23 12.17 -3.59 3.57
CA VAL A 23 12.73 -2.23 3.71
C VAL A 23 13.97 -2.24 4.58
N ASP A 24 13.95 -2.95 5.71
CA ASP A 24 15.11 -3.14 6.58
C ASP A 24 16.26 -3.86 5.86
N ALA A 25 15.93 -4.80 4.96
CA ALA A 25 16.88 -5.44 4.06
C ALA A 25 17.35 -4.53 2.88
N GLY A 26 17.01 -3.24 2.88
CA GLY A 26 17.37 -2.27 1.84
C GLY A 26 16.61 -2.42 0.53
N ARG A 27 15.48 -3.14 0.53
CA ARG A 27 14.62 -3.31 -0.65
C ARG A 27 13.45 -2.33 -0.58
N SER A 28 13.05 -1.79 -1.72
CA SER A 28 11.86 -0.94 -1.82
C SER A 28 10.72 -1.70 -2.51
N PRO A 29 9.90 -2.45 -1.77
CA PRO A 29 8.78 -3.19 -2.35
C PRO A 29 7.77 -2.25 -3.01
N THR A 30 7.19 -2.71 -4.11
CA THR A 30 6.18 -1.95 -4.86
C THR A 30 4.80 -2.22 -4.29
N VAL A 31 4.05 -1.15 -4.05
CA VAL A 31 2.65 -1.17 -3.59
C VAL A 31 1.79 -0.38 -4.57
N TRP A 32 0.49 -0.58 -4.50
CA TRP A 32 -0.51 0.18 -5.27
C TRP A 32 -1.44 0.91 -4.32
N PHE A 33 -1.85 2.11 -4.73
CA PHE A 33 -2.80 2.93 -3.99
C PHE A 33 -4.23 2.47 -4.29
N THR A 34 -5.06 2.43 -3.24
CA THR A 34 -6.49 2.09 -3.34
C THR A 34 -7.33 3.35 -3.58
N ALA A 35 -8.65 3.19 -3.70
CA ALA A 35 -9.57 4.33 -3.80
C ALA A 35 -9.66 5.14 -2.50
N ASP A 36 -9.21 4.59 -1.37
CA ASP A 36 -9.22 5.27 -0.07
C ASP A 36 -8.05 6.24 0.08
N ALA A 37 -7.01 6.12 -0.76
CA ALA A 37 -5.82 6.97 -0.70
C ALA A 37 -6.16 8.43 -1.04
N VAL A 38 -6.05 9.31 -0.04
CA VAL A 38 -6.38 10.73 -0.23
C VAL A 38 -5.33 11.42 -1.11
N GLY A 39 -5.79 12.09 -2.17
CA GLY A 39 -4.91 12.87 -3.07
C GLY A 39 -4.09 12.02 -4.06
N ILE A 40 -4.29 10.70 -4.11
CA ILE A 40 -3.64 9.82 -5.08
C ILE A 40 -4.69 9.03 -5.88
N GLU A 41 -4.46 8.89 -7.19
CA GLU A 41 -5.31 8.10 -8.07
C GLU A 41 -5.21 6.60 -7.76
N GLU A 42 -6.37 5.94 -7.64
CA GLU A 42 -6.45 4.48 -7.46
C GLU A 42 -5.67 3.74 -8.55
N GLY A 43 -4.90 2.73 -8.15
CA GLY A 43 -4.12 1.90 -9.07
C GLY A 43 -2.79 2.52 -9.49
N ARG A 44 -2.47 3.74 -9.03
CA ARG A 44 -1.10 4.27 -9.09
C ARG A 44 -0.18 3.37 -8.24
N SER A 45 1.07 3.22 -8.67
CA SER A 45 2.07 2.47 -7.91
C SER A 45 2.99 3.39 -7.12
N GLY A 46 3.44 2.93 -5.96
CA GLY A 46 4.46 3.57 -5.13
C GLY A 46 5.48 2.56 -4.64
N LYS A 47 6.62 3.05 -4.14
CA LYS A 47 7.62 2.21 -3.48
C LYS A 47 7.63 2.50 -2.00
N VAL A 48 7.53 1.47 -1.16
CA VAL A 48 7.71 1.63 0.29
C VAL A 48 9.19 1.89 0.55
N VAL A 49 9.48 2.98 1.24
CA VAL A 49 10.85 3.41 1.55
C VAL A 49 11.14 3.35 3.04
N ALA A 50 10.12 3.46 3.89
CA ALA A 50 10.21 3.26 5.32
C ALA A 50 8.90 2.66 5.86
N VAL A 51 9.01 1.93 6.97
CA VAL A 51 7.86 1.48 7.76
C VAL A 51 8.13 1.91 9.19
N ALA A 52 7.30 2.82 9.71
CA ALA A 52 7.38 3.33 11.08
C ALA A 52 6.69 2.35 12.06
N ASP A 53 6.37 2.82 13.26
CA ASP A 53 5.71 2.01 14.28
C ASP A 53 4.30 1.60 13.83
N PRO A 54 3.97 0.31 13.71
CA PRO A 54 2.62 -0.15 13.37
C PRO A 54 1.54 0.24 14.41
N GLY A 55 1.91 0.82 15.55
CA GLY A 55 1.00 1.47 16.49
C GLY A 55 0.47 2.83 16.03
N GLU A 56 1.10 3.47 15.04
CA GLU A 56 0.60 4.70 14.43
C GLU A 56 -0.42 4.40 13.32
N PRO A 57 -1.34 5.33 12.98
CA PRO A 57 -2.32 5.11 11.90
C PRO A 57 -1.67 5.08 10.51
N ASP A 58 -0.66 5.92 10.25
CA ASP A 58 -0.08 6.17 8.93
C ASP A 58 1.42 5.80 8.89
N PHE A 59 1.75 4.58 9.31
CA PHE A 59 3.13 4.16 9.49
C PHE A 59 3.83 3.72 8.20
N LEU A 60 3.14 3.64 7.05
CA LEU A 60 3.74 3.22 5.79
C LEU A 60 4.21 4.42 4.97
N HIS A 61 5.53 4.60 4.89
CA HIS A 61 6.12 5.67 4.12
C HIS A 61 6.37 5.21 2.68
N VAL A 62 5.64 5.80 1.75
CA VAL A 62 5.66 5.43 0.33
C VAL A 62 6.08 6.62 -0.50
N ARG A 63 6.94 6.38 -1.48
CA ARG A 63 7.25 7.32 -2.56
C ARG A 63 6.39 6.98 -3.78
N PRO A 64 5.36 7.79 -4.12
CA PRO A 64 4.53 7.55 -5.30
C PRO A 64 5.34 7.69 -6.59
N ALA A 65 5.04 6.87 -7.60
CA ALA A 65 5.69 6.98 -8.90
C ALA A 65 5.37 8.35 -9.53
N GLY A 66 6.40 9.10 -9.93
CA GLY A 66 6.27 10.46 -10.46
C GLY A 66 6.25 11.56 -9.39
N SER A 67 6.36 11.21 -8.10
CA SER A 67 6.61 12.18 -7.03
C SER A 67 8.03 12.03 -6.47
N GLY A 68 8.66 13.16 -6.15
CA GLY A 68 9.92 13.20 -5.40
C GLY A 68 9.72 12.89 -3.93
N ASP A 69 8.50 13.11 -3.44
CA ASP A 69 8.21 13.18 -2.02
C ASP A 69 7.79 11.83 -1.46
N THR A 70 8.19 11.59 -0.21
CA THR A 70 7.75 10.46 0.58
C THR A 70 6.56 10.88 1.42
N LEU A 71 5.47 10.14 1.32
CA LEU A 71 4.23 10.40 2.04
C LEU A 71 3.90 9.21 2.95
N ALA A 72 3.25 9.51 4.06
CA ALA A 72 2.77 8.53 5.03
C ALA A 72 1.36 8.07 4.64
N PHE A 73 1.10 6.77 4.72
CA PHE A 73 -0.18 6.15 4.40
C PHE A 73 -0.54 5.09 5.41
N SER A 74 -1.84 4.86 5.53
CA SER A 74 -2.41 3.74 6.26
C SER A 74 -2.35 2.44 5.44
N PRO A 75 -2.36 1.26 6.08
CA PRO A 75 -2.40 -0.03 5.39
C PRO A 75 -3.70 -0.28 4.60
N THR A 76 -4.76 0.48 4.89
CA THR A 76 -6.04 0.44 4.16
C THR A 76 -5.97 1.19 2.82
N GLU A 77 -5.11 2.20 2.71
CA GLU A 77 -4.92 2.98 1.49
C GLU A 77 -3.98 2.30 0.49
N LEU A 78 -3.36 1.18 0.88
CA LEU A 78 -2.33 0.50 0.10
C LEU A 78 -2.66 -0.98 -0.11
N THR A 79 -2.13 -1.54 -1.19
CA THR A 79 -2.25 -2.96 -1.49
C THR A 79 -1.05 -3.52 -2.24
N LEU A 80 -0.75 -4.81 -2.04
CA LEU A 80 0.23 -5.57 -2.82
C LEU A 80 -0.32 -6.05 -4.17
N THR A 81 -1.63 -5.97 -4.38
CA THR A 81 -2.24 -6.43 -5.63
C THR A 81 -2.72 -5.23 -6.40
N ARG A 82 -2.24 -5.05 -7.64
CA ARG A 82 -2.76 -3.97 -8.50
C ARG A 82 -4.30 -4.03 -8.56
N PRO A 83 -5.00 -2.98 -8.12
CA PRO A 83 -6.45 -2.92 -8.24
C PRO A 83 -6.85 -3.14 -9.69
N ARG A 84 -7.71 -4.13 -9.95
CA ARG A 84 -8.39 -4.22 -11.24
C ARG A 84 -9.36 -3.05 -11.26
N ARG A 85 -9.18 -2.10 -12.18
CA ARG A 85 -10.10 -0.98 -12.41
C ARG A 85 -11.52 -1.51 -12.43
N ASN A 86 -12.21 -1.41 -11.29
CA ASN A 86 -13.61 -1.79 -11.23
C ASN A 86 -14.33 -0.69 -12.01
N PRO A 87 -15.17 -1.00 -13.02
CA PRO A 87 -15.99 0.05 -13.62
C PRO A 87 -16.73 0.78 -12.49
N PRO A 88 -16.92 2.11 -12.61
CA PRO A 88 -17.47 2.93 -11.53
C PRO A 88 -18.69 2.23 -10.98
N ARG A 89 -18.65 1.94 -9.67
CA ARG A 89 -19.79 1.39 -8.95
C ARG A 89 -20.91 2.40 -9.14
N ALA A 90 -21.85 2.07 -10.03
CA ALA A 90 -23.10 2.79 -10.14
C ALA A 90 -23.79 2.65 -8.78
N SER A 91 -23.60 3.66 -7.94
CA SER A 91 -24.39 3.88 -6.75
C SER A 91 -25.83 4.09 -7.23
N ARG A 92 -26.66 3.10 -6.97
CA ARG A 92 -28.09 3.08 -7.28
C ARG A 92 -28.87 3.90 -6.26
#